data_AF-A0A2N5TDS9-F1
#
_entry.id   AF-A0A2N5TDS9-F1
#
_cell.length_a   1.000
_cell.length_b   1.000
_cell.length_c   1.000
_cell.angle_alpha   90.00
_cell.angle_beta   90.00
_cell.angle_gamma   90.00
#
_symmetry.space_group_name_H-M   'P 1'
#
loop_
_entity.id
_entity.type
_entity.pdbx_description
1 polymer ?
#
loop_
_entity_poly.entity_id
_entity_poly.type
_entity_poly.pdbx_seq_one_letter_code
_entity_poly.pdbx_strand_id
1 'polypeptide(L)'
;MATEGFTAYDCSLGQPVLVTSVVLCFLADSPMHAEVTNTPNPGASNHPCRMCNFSVEKKKMMKSLPYIHKFIQVDNMGREVRSSAGILRGGVQGSLPSDNPPPFLKCPNPPWRWLSTIDDSYRLFTIATAVNITQFKNCSTLLGVKDAINTRFVNDSQTNPAVKAQMAELDLNSPSRLYNPFLKLLGFDGVNDTPVEVLHVVLLGIVKYLARDDIGKLKDKQKSIVAARLNSLDLFGLNWDSVNGAYLIKHIKSIFGRHFKLFLQAAPFIFL
;
A
#
# COMPACT_ATOMS: atom_id res chain seq x y z
N MET A 1 3.13 11.27 -11.24
CA MET A 1 3.52 10.82 -12.59
C MET A 1 5.00 11.07 -12.73
N ALA A 2 5.76 10.09 -13.24
CA ALA A 2 7.21 10.14 -13.27
C ALA A 2 7.72 11.45 -13.90
N THR A 3 8.40 12.26 -13.10
CA THR A 3 9.05 13.51 -13.52
C THR A 3 10.53 13.31 -13.86
N GLU A 4 11.07 12.14 -13.53
CA GLU A 4 12.47 11.76 -13.73
C GLU A 4 12.53 10.51 -14.61
N GLY A 5 13.24 10.60 -15.73
CA GLY A 5 13.49 9.49 -16.65
C GLY A 5 14.90 8.93 -16.51
N PHE A 6 15.18 7.85 -17.23
CA PHE A 6 16.54 7.30 -17.35
C PHE A 6 17.00 7.31 -18.81
N THR A 7 18.31 7.41 -19.02
CA THR A 7 18.87 7.37 -20.38
C THR A 7 18.98 5.92 -20.84
N ALA A 8 18.48 5.63 -22.04
CA ALA A 8 18.66 4.36 -22.73
C ALA A 8 19.16 4.61 -24.16
N TYR A 9 19.88 3.67 -24.75
CA TYR A 9 20.30 3.80 -26.14
C TYR A 9 19.25 3.19 -27.06
N ASP A 10 18.71 3.98 -27.99
CA ASP A 10 17.79 3.50 -29.02
C ASP A 10 18.60 3.01 -30.23
N CYS A 11 18.56 1.70 -30.49
CA CYS A 11 19.31 1.08 -31.58
C CYS A 11 18.77 1.45 -32.97
N SER A 12 17.50 1.83 -33.09
CA SER A 12 16.88 2.26 -34.35
C SER A 12 17.24 3.72 -34.68
N LEU A 13 17.33 4.57 -33.65
CA LEU A 13 17.70 5.99 -33.80
C LEU A 13 19.21 6.25 -33.71
N GLY A 14 19.99 5.29 -33.22
CA GLY A 14 21.44 5.41 -33.09
C GLY A 14 21.90 6.47 -32.07
N GLN A 15 21.08 6.78 -31.06
CA GLN A 15 21.34 7.85 -30.10
C GLN A 15 20.81 7.53 -28.69
N PRO A 16 21.38 8.15 -27.64
CA PRO A 16 20.77 8.12 -26.31
C PRO A 16 19.43 8.84 -26.31
N VAL A 17 18.40 8.18 -25.79
CA VAL A 17 17.05 8.71 -25.59
C VAL A 17 16.71 8.72 -24.10
N LEU A 18 15.89 9.69 -23.69
CA LEU A 18 15.33 9.74 -22.34
C LEU A 18 14.06 8.89 -22.29
N VAL A 19 14.09 7.82 -21.52
CA VAL A 19 12.94 6.94 -21.28
C VAL A 19 12.29 7.31 -19.96
N THR A 20 11.04 7.74 -20.03
CA THR A 20 10.17 7.91 -18.87
C THR A 20 9.14 6.79 -18.86
N SER A 21 9.19 5.94 -17.84
CA SER A 21 8.15 4.96 -17.57
C SER A 21 7.20 5.53 -16.53
N VAL A 22 5.90 5.34 -16.71
CA VAL A 22 4.90 5.65 -15.68
C VAL A 22 4.16 4.36 -15.40
N VAL A 23 4.31 3.83 -14.19
CA VAL A 23 3.42 2.76 -13.72
C VAL A 23 2.07 3.40 -13.40
N LEU A 24 1.16 3.40 -14.38
CA LEU A 24 -0.12 4.10 -14.26
C LEU A 24 -0.96 3.58 -13.09
N CYS A 25 -1.01 2.27 -12.90
CA CYS A 25 -1.72 1.61 -11.81
C CYS A 25 -1.11 0.24 -11.54
N PHE A 26 -0.76 -0.03 -10.29
CA PHE A 26 -0.41 -1.37 -9.83
C PHE A 26 -1.64 -2.03 -9.19
N LEU A 27 -2.31 -2.93 -9.94
CA LEU A 27 -3.45 -3.70 -9.43
C LEU A 27 -2.95 -4.79 -8.49
N ALA A 28 -2.96 -4.47 -7.20
CA ALA A 28 -2.55 -5.39 -6.16
C ALA A 28 -3.37 -5.16 -4.89
N ASP A 29 -3.45 -6.19 -4.06
CA ASP A 29 -3.97 -6.08 -2.72
C ASP A 29 -2.91 -5.53 -1.75
N SER A 30 -3.32 -5.24 -0.52
CA SER A 30 -2.49 -4.63 0.52
C SER A 30 -1.18 -5.40 0.77
N PRO A 31 -1.20 -6.74 0.91
CA PRO A 31 0.01 -7.56 1.00
C PRO A 31 0.92 -7.43 -0.22
N MET A 32 0.39 -7.57 -1.44
CA MET A 32 1.23 -7.51 -2.63
C MET A 32 1.80 -6.10 -2.88
N HIS A 33 1.04 -5.03 -2.59
CA HIS A 33 1.58 -3.66 -2.57
C HIS A 33 2.73 -3.51 -1.57
N ALA A 34 2.57 -4.05 -0.36
CA ALA A 34 3.61 -4.03 0.68
C ALA A 34 4.88 -4.75 0.21
N GLU A 35 4.74 -5.92 -0.42
CA GLU A 35 5.87 -6.68 -0.97
C GLU A 35 6.61 -5.92 -2.07
N VAL A 36 5.90 -5.36 -3.04
CA VAL A 36 6.49 -4.61 -4.17
C VAL A 36 7.28 -3.40 -3.70
N THR A 37 6.79 -2.72 -2.66
CA THR A 37 7.36 -1.48 -2.14
C THR A 37 8.34 -1.69 -0.99
N ASN A 38 8.64 -2.93 -0.61
CA ASN A 38 9.41 -3.22 0.59
C ASN A 38 8.87 -2.48 1.85
N THR A 39 7.56 -2.24 1.92
CA THR A 39 6.93 -1.60 3.09
C THR A 39 6.15 -2.63 3.89
N PRO A 40 6.02 -2.49 5.22
CA PRO A 40 5.13 -3.34 5.99
C PRO A 40 3.67 -2.99 5.66
N ASN A 41 2.77 -3.98 5.80
CA ASN A 41 1.34 -3.73 5.66
C ASN A 41 0.87 -2.66 6.69
N PRO A 42 0.31 -1.51 6.25
CA PRO A 42 -0.02 -0.38 7.12
C PRO A 42 -0.92 -0.74 8.31
N GLY A 43 -1.87 -1.65 8.13
CA GLY A 43 -2.77 -2.09 9.21
C GLY A 43 -2.08 -2.91 10.30
N ALA A 44 -0.86 -3.36 10.06
CA ALA A 44 -0.05 -4.19 10.97
C ALA A 44 1.25 -3.52 11.43
N SER A 45 1.60 -2.35 10.89
CA SER A 45 2.87 -1.69 11.11
C SER A 45 2.75 -0.51 12.09
N ASN A 46 3.92 -0.04 12.53
CA ASN A 46 4.07 1.23 13.24
C ASN A 46 4.13 2.44 12.27
N HIS A 47 4.15 2.19 10.96
CA HIS A 47 4.23 3.17 9.87
C HIS A 47 2.95 3.11 9.01
N PRO A 48 1.86 3.73 9.47
CA PRO A 48 0.55 3.63 8.80
C PRO A 48 0.49 4.36 7.45
N CYS A 49 1.40 5.29 7.19
CA CYS A 49 1.43 6.02 5.93
C CYS A 49 2.59 5.52 5.05
N ARG A 50 2.28 5.13 3.82
CA ARG A 50 3.28 4.74 2.81
C ARG A 50 3.91 5.94 2.10
N MET A 51 3.33 7.13 2.23
CA MET A 51 3.79 8.35 1.56
C MET A 51 4.75 9.19 2.40
N CYS A 52 4.62 9.13 3.73
CA CYS A 52 5.41 9.96 4.63
C CYS A 52 5.88 9.18 5.84
N ASN A 53 6.93 9.69 6.50
CA ASN A 53 7.59 9.08 7.66
C ASN A 53 6.75 9.15 8.95
N PHE A 54 5.43 9.28 8.82
CA PHE A 54 4.52 9.30 9.95
C PHE A 54 4.45 7.91 10.60
N SER A 55 4.85 7.87 11.86
CA SER A 55 4.96 6.63 12.63
C SER A 55 4.45 6.76 14.05
N VAL A 56 4.24 5.61 14.69
CA VAL A 56 3.91 5.47 16.11
C VAL A 56 4.89 4.51 16.77
N GLU A 57 5.20 4.71 18.05
CA GLU A 57 6.05 3.77 18.78
C GLU A 57 5.40 2.40 18.94
N LYS A 58 4.09 2.39 19.21
CA LYS A 58 3.31 1.18 19.43
C LYS A 58 2.01 1.26 18.64
N LYS A 59 1.71 0.20 17.89
CA LYS A 59 0.46 0.03 17.13
C LYS A 59 -0.81 0.42 17.88
N LYS A 60 -0.90 0.15 19.20
CA LYS A 60 -2.06 0.52 20.03
C LYS A 60 -2.36 2.04 20.04
N MET A 61 -1.35 2.87 19.80
CA MET A 61 -1.48 4.34 19.78
C MET A 61 -2.24 4.84 18.56
N MET A 62 -2.37 4.04 17.49
CA MET A 62 -3.14 4.39 16.29
C MET A 62 -4.64 4.59 16.57
N LYS A 63 -5.12 4.19 17.74
CA LYS A 63 -6.52 4.39 18.18
C LYS A 63 -6.68 5.62 19.08
N SER A 64 -5.59 6.29 19.42
CA SER A 64 -5.62 7.43 20.33
C SER A 64 -6.12 8.69 19.62
N LEU A 65 -6.86 9.54 20.31
CA LEU A 65 -7.28 10.84 19.78
C LEU A 65 -6.09 11.69 19.28
N PRO A 66 -4.96 11.79 20.02
CA PRO A 66 -3.78 12.50 19.52
C PRO A 66 -3.25 11.98 18.18
N TYR A 67 -3.27 10.66 17.99
CA TYR A 67 -2.89 10.07 16.72
C TYR A 67 -3.87 10.47 15.61
N ILE A 68 -5.18 10.35 15.86
CA ILE A 68 -6.20 10.67 14.87
C ILE A 68 -6.06 12.14 14.48
N HIS A 69 -6.04 13.05 15.45
CA HIS A 69 -5.84 14.49 15.24
C HIS A 69 -4.60 14.78 14.39
N LYS A 70 -3.45 14.16 14.71
CA LYS A 70 -2.22 14.32 13.93
C LYS A 70 -2.32 13.73 12.52
N PHE A 71 -3.01 12.60 12.35
CA PHE A 71 -3.18 11.92 11.06
C PHE A 71 -4.10 12.70 10.11
N ILE A 72 -5.26 13.15 10.61
CA ILE A 72 -6.21 13.99 9.84
C ILE A 72 -5.83 15.47 9.83
N GLN A 73 -4.73 15.85 10.50
CA GLN A 73 -4.19 17.20 10.55
C GLN A 73 -5.16 18.23 11.15
N VAL A 74 -5.82 17.87 12.25
CA VAL A 74 -6.69 18.79 13.01
C VAL A 74 -6.22 18.93 14.46
N ASP A 75 -6.50 20.07 15.07
CA ASP A 75 -6.27 20.30 16.49
C ASP A 75 -7.39 19.66 17.35
N ASN A 76 -7.27 19.78 18.67
CA ASN A 76 -8.26 19.26 19.61
C ASN A 76 -9.65 19.94 19.49
N MET A 77 -9.76 21.03 18.74
CA MET A 77 -11.01 21.74 18.45
C MET A 77 -11.53 21.44 17.04
N GLY A 78 -10.87 20.53 16.30
CA GLY A 78 -11.25 20.16 14.93
C GLY A 78 -10.82 21.17 13.86
N ARG A 79 -9.95 22.13 14.19
CA ARG A 79 -9.42 23.11 13.23
C ARG A 79 -8.21 22.55 12.51
N GLU A 80 -8.11 22.81 11.20
CA GLU A 80 -7.00 22.35 10.38
C GLU A 80 -5.66 22.94 10.87
N VAL A 81 -4.67 22.07 11.09
CA VAL A 81 -3.32 22.46 11.48
C VAL A 81 -2.49 22.63 10.21
N ARG A 82 -2.45 23.85 9.66
CA ARG A 82 -1.59 24.17 8.53
C ARG A 82 -0.12 24.03 8.94
N SER A 83 0.61 23.16 8.27
CA SER A 83 2.05 22.99 8.50
C SER A 83 2.80 24.27 8.09
N SER A 84 3.56 24.85 8.99
CA SER A 84 4.40 26.03 8.76
C SER A 84 5.65 25.75 7.91
N ALA A 85 5.71 24.64 7.18
CA ALA A 85 6.84 24.29 6.30
C ALA A 85 6.81 25.12 4.99
N GLY A 86 7.00 26.43 5.14
CA GLY A 86 7.06 27.42 4.05
C GLY A 86 7.45 28.83 4.47
N ILE A 87 7.79 29.10 5.73
CA ILE A 87 8.26 30.42 6.18
C ILE A 87 9.78 30.48 6.10
N LEU A 88 10.35 30.49 4.89
CA LEU A 88 11.67 31.06 4.61
C LEU A 88 11.70 31.52 3.15
N ARG A 89 11.03 32.63 2.86
CA ARG A 89 11.45 33.71 1.94
C ARG A 89 10.53 34.90 2.19
N GLY A 90 11.14 36.05 2.43
CA GLY A 90 10.51 37.19 3.08
C GLY A 90 9.48 37.96 2.24
N GLY A 91 8.75 38.82 2.95
CA GLY A 91 8.26 40.10 2.44
C GLY A 91 6.96 40.10 1.64
N VAL A 92 6.05 40.96 2.11
CA VAL A 92 4.96 41.64 1.40
C VAL A 92 3.55 41.04 1.58
N GLN A 93 2.73 41.78 2.33
CA GLN A 93 1.28 41.73 2.37
C GLN A 93 0.70 42.24 1.04
N GLY A 94 -0.28 41.54 0.45
CA GLY A 94 -1.06 42.06 -0.68
C GLY A 94 -1.88 41.02 -1.47
N SER A 95 -3.18 40.99 -1.19
CA SER A 95 -4.35 40.82 -2.10
C SER A 95 -4.46 39.74 -3.20
N LEU A 96 -5.64 39.08 -3.15
CA LEU A 96 -6.53 38.53 -4.20
C LEU A 96 -6.34 37.07 -4.71
N PRO A 97 -7.47 36.37 -4.96
CA PRO A 97 -7.51 34.91 -5.08
C PRO A 97 -7.20 34.48 -6.51
N SER A 98 -6.12 33.72 -6.70
CA SER A 98 -5.91 32.98 -7.94
C SER A 98 -6.79 31.72 -7.92
N ASP A 99 -7.49 31.46 -9.01
CA ASP A 99 -8.18 30.22 -9.39
C ASP A 99 -7.23 29.00 -9.49
N ASN A 100 -6.44 28.76 -8.45
CA ASN A 100 -5.70 27.53 -8.29
C ASN A 100 -6.58 26.56 -7.50
N PRO A 101 -6.86 25.35 -8.02
CA PRO A 101 -7.50 24.32 -7.21
C PRO A 101 -6.68 24.17 -5.93
N PRO A 102 -7.33 23.97 -4.76
CA PRO A 102 -6.63 23.93 -3.49
C PRO A 102 -5.46 22.95 -3.63
N PRO A 103 -4.22 23.38 -3.35
CA PRO A 103 -3.07 22.49 -3.48
C PRO A 103 -3.38 21.28 -2.61
N PHE A 104 -3.32 20.09 -3.21
CA PHE A 104 -3.46 18.82 -2.50
C PHE A 104 -2.82 18.96 -1.12
N LEU A 105 -3.58 18.70 -0.06
CA LEU A 105 -3.17 18.87 1.34
C LEU A 105 -1.72 18.43 1.49
N LYS A 106 -0.78 19.38 1.58
CA LYS A 106 0.64 19.03 1.70
C LYS A 106 0.79 18.31 3.02
N CYS A 107 1.17 17.03 2.96
CA CYS A 107 1.40 16.27 4.17
C CYS A 107 2.48 17.00 5.00
N PRO A 108 2.23 17.31 6.29
CA PRO A 108 3.18 17.99 7.16
C PRO A 108 4.40 17.12 7.48
N ASN A 109 4.24 15.80 7.35
CA ASN A 109 5.30 14.85 7.62
C ASN A 109 6.20 14.74 6.39
N PRO A 110 7.53 14.64 6.57
CA PRO A 110 8.47 14.43 5.47
C PRO A 110 8.07 13.20 4.64
N PRO A 111 8.13 13.28 3.30
CA PRO A 111 7.82 12.15 2.44
C PRO A 111 8.88 11.05 2.59
N TRP A 112 8.48 9.80 2.36
CA TRP A 112 9.44 8.73 2.14
C TRP A 112 10.24 9.01 0.86
N ARG A 113 11.46 8.50 0.80
CA ARG A 113 12.27 8.52 -0.42
C ARG A 113 12.59 7.08 -0.81
N TRP A 114 12.27 6.72 -2.04
CA TRP A 114 12.51 5.36 -2.54
C TRP A 114 13.97 4.94 -2.45
N LEU A 115 14.89 5.86 -2.76
CA LEU A 115 16.33 5.64 -2.58
C LEU A 115 16.70 5.24 -1.15
N SER A 116 16.09 5.88 -0.15
CA SER A 116 16.32 5.51 1.26
C SER A 116 15.80 4.11 1.57
N THR A 117 14.66 3.71 1.02
CA THR A 117 14.14 2.34 1.15
C THR A 117 15.08 1.31 0.52
N ILE A 118 15.68 1.64 -0.62
CA ILE A 118 16.70 0.80 -1.27
C ILE A 118 17.91 0.65 -0.36
N ASP A 119 18.50 1.76 0.10
CA ASP A 119 19.69 1.77 0.96
C ASP A 119 19.44 1.03 2.28
N ASP A 120 18.29 1.28 2.90
CA ASP A 120 17.90 0.61 4.15
C ASP A 120 17.66 -0.89 3.95
N SER A 121 17.17 -1.33 2.77
CA SER A 121 17.03 -2.76 2.46
C SER A 121 18.39 -3.48 2.48
N TYR A 122 19.41 -2.89 1.84
CA TYR A 122 20.78 -3.44 1.86
C TYR A 122 21.39 -3.38 3.27
N ARG A 123 21.22 -2.25 3.97
CA ARG A 123 21.71 -2.07 5.33
C ARG A 123 21.13 -3.10 6.29
N LEU A 124 19.83 -3.41 6.17
CA LEU A 124 19.18 -4.43 6.99
C LEU A 124 19.81 -5.81 6.79
N PHE A 125 20.11 -6.20 5.55
CA PHE A 125 20.79 -7.46 5.28
C PHE A 125 22.19 -7.51 5.94
N THR A 126 22.97 -6.43 5.82
CA THR A 126 24.27 -6.31 6.51
C THR A 126 24.14 -6.44 8.02
N ILE A 127 23.11 -5.83 8.62
CA ILE A 127 22.85 -5.97 10.07
C ILE A 127 22.52 -7.43 10.43
N ALA A 128 21.73 -8.11 9.59
CA ALA A 128 21.36 -9.50 9.82
C ALA A 128 22.56 -10.45 9.76
N THR A 129 23.48 -10.24 8.81
CA THR A 129 24.65 -11.11 8.60
C THR A 129 25.82 -10.78 9.52
N ALA A 130 26.08 -9.50 9.79
CA ALA A 130 27.25 -9.06 10.57
C ALA A 130 26.97 -8.84 12.06
N VAL A 131 25.73 -8.54 12.46
CA VAL A 131 25.40 -8.17 13.85
C VAL A 131 24.56 -9.24 14.53
N ASN A 132 23.25 -9.30 14.24
CA ASN A 132 22.34 -10.37 14.66
C ASN A 132 20.91 -10.11 14.17
N ILE A 133 20.08 -11.15 14.25
CA ILE A 133 18.67 -11.15 13.86
C ILE A 133 17.79 -10.20 14.69
N THR A 134 18.14 -9.95 15.96
CA THR A 134 17.35 -9.08 16.85
C THR A 134 17.46 -7.62 16.41
N GLN A 135 18.67 -7.17 16.10
CA GLN A 135 18.93 -5.83 15.57
C GLN A 135 18.27 -5.66 14.20
N PHE A 136 18.33 -6.69 13.34
CA PHE A 136 17.60 -6.68 12.08
C PHE A 136 16.09 -6.43 12.27
N LYS A 137 15.43 -7.15 13.19
CA LYS A 137 13.99 -6.98 13.48
C LYS A 137 13.66 -5.59 14.04
N ASN A 138 14.50 -5.08 14.95
CA ASN A 138 14.33 -3.76 15.54
C ASN A 138 14.50 -2.65 14.51
N CYS A 139 15.58 -2.69 13.72
CA CYS A 139 15.85 -1.72 12.66
C CYS A 139 14.79 -1.78 11.56
N SER A 140 14.35 -2.98 11.13
CA SER A 140 13.28 -3.12 10.13
C SER A 140 11.99 -2.46 10.60
N THR A 141 11.63 -2.62 11.88
CA THR A 141 10.45 -1.98 12.47
C THR A 141 10.61 -0.46 12.56
N LEU A 142 11.78 0.03 12.98
CA LEU A 142 12.08 1.45 13.09
C LEU A 142 12.06 2.16 11.74
N LEU A 143 12.74 1.58 10.75
CA LEU A 143 12.87 2.11 9.39
C LEU A 143 11.60 1.90 8.56
N GLY A 144 10.69 1.01 8.98
CA GLY A 144 9.49 0.72 8.19
C GLY A 144 9.80 0.05 6.85
N VAL A 145 10.90 -0.71 6.78
CA VAL A 145 11.34 -1.41 5.57
C VAL A 145 11.27 -2.92 5.80
N LYS A 146 10.64 -3.62 4.86
CA LYS A 146 10.42 -5.05 4.90
C LYS A 146 10.44 -5.67 3.51
N ASP A 147 11.63 -6.11 3.09
CA ASP A 147 11.80 -6.93 1.89
C ASP A 147 11.41 -8.39 2.17
N ALA A 148 10.36 -8.89 1.53
CA ALA A 148 9.84 -10.23 1.77
C ALA A 148 10.83 -11.34 1.36
N ILE A 149 11.59 -11.14 0.29
CA ILE A 149 12.58 -12.11 -0.22
C ILE A 149 13.75 -12.16 0.75
N ASN A 150 14.33 -11.00 1.06
CA ASN A 150 15.48 -10.91 1.96
C ASN A 150 15.14 -11.42 3.36
N THR A 151 13.98 -11.00 3.89
CA THR A 151 13.51 -11.42 5.21
C THR A 151 13.34 -12.94 5.29
N ARG A 152 12.92 -13.60 4.20
CA ARG A 152 12.79 -15.05 4.16
C ARG A 152 14.16 -15.73 4.22
N PHE A 153 15.13 -15.31 3.40
CA PHE A 153 16.49 -15.84 3.46
C PHE A 153 17.12 -15.68 4.86
N VAL A 154 16.99 -14.49 5.44
CA VAL A 154 17.53 -14.15 6.76
C VAL A 154 16.91 -15.01 7.86
N ASN A 155 15.60 -15.28 7.83
CA ASN A 155 14.94 -16.12 8.83
C ASN A 155 15.20 -17.61 8.61
N ASP A 156 15.06 -18.10 7.38
CA ASP A 156 15.17 -19.53 7.05
C ASP A 156 16.62 -20.03 7.22
N SER A 157 17.62 -19.17 6.98
CA SER A 157 19.04 -19.49 7.20
C SER A 157 19.40 -19.72 8.68
N GLN A 158 18.56 -19.30 9.63
CA GLN A 158 18.78 -19.55 11.06
C GLN A 158 18.54 -21.02 11.42
N THR A 159 17.61 -21.68 10.72
CA THR A 159 17.20 -23.06 11.01
C THR A 159 17.73 -24.05 9.98
N ASN A 160 17.94 -23.60 8.73
CA ASN A 160 18.33 -24.46 7.62
C ASN A 160 19.74 -24.13 7.10
N PRO A 161 20.75 -24.99 7.35
CA PRO A 161 22.11 -24.81 6.86
C PRO A 161 22.23 -24.74 5.34
N ALA A 162 21.37 -25.44 4.59
CA ALA A 162 21.37 -25.41 3.12
C ALA A 162 20.97 -24.03 2.59
N VAL A 163 19.96 -23.41 3.21
CA VAL A 163 19.54 -22.03 2.87
C VAL A 163 20.64 -21.04 3.25
N LYS A 164 21.34 -21.26 4.37
CA LYS A 164 22.49 -20.42 4.76
C LYS A 164 23.64 -20.50 3.73
N ALA A 165 23.96 -21.69 3.25
CA ALA A 165 24.96 -21.88 2.20
C ALA A 165 24.53 -21.22 0.88
N GLN A 166 23.27 -21.44 0.46
CA GLN A 166 22.71 -20.80 -0.73
C GLN A 166 22.73 -19.26 -0.63
N MET A 167 22.40 -18.71 0.54
CA MET A 167 22.43 -17.27 0.78
C MET A 167 23.86 -16.71 0.63
N ALA A 168 24.87 -17.40 1.17
CA ALA A 168 26.28 -17.01 1.04
C ALA A 168 26.79 -17.10 -0.41
N GLU A 169 26.39 -18.14 -1.14
CA GLU A 169 26.73 -18.30 -2.56
C GLU A 169 26.10 -17.19 -3.42
N LEU A 170 24.82 -16.87 -3.16
CA LEU A 170 24.14 -15.78 -3.85
C LEU A 170 24.76 -14.43 -3.52
N ASP A 171 25.16 -14.18 -2.27
CA ASP A 171 25.80 -12.93 -1.88
C ASP A 171 27.12 -12.70 -2.64
N LEU A 172 27.89 -13.78 -2.86
CA LEU A 172 29.16 -13.72 -3.59
C LEU A 172 28.97 -13.57 -5.11
N ASN A 173 28.07 -14.36 -5.71
CA ASN A 173 27.98 -14.49 -7.18
C ASN A 173 26.88 -13.62 -7.80
N SER A 174 25.80 -13.35 -7.06
CA SER A 174 24.59 -12.72 -7.59
C SER A 174 23.78 -12.02 -6.49
N PRO A 175 24.37 -11.02 -5.80
CA PRO A 175 23.81 -10.46 -4.55
C PRO A 175 22.40 -9.92 -4.74
N SER A 176 22.07 -9.44 -5.94
CA SER A 176 20.73 -8.91 -6.20
C SER A 176 19.59 -9.91 -6.14
N ARG A 177 19.88 -11.22 -6.20
CA ARG A 177 18.85 -12.25 -6.07
C ARG A 177 18.39 -12.43 -4.63
N LEU A 178 19.07 -11.80 -3.67
CA LEU A 178 18.72 -11.79 -2.25
C LEU A 178 17.70 -10.72 -1.88
N TYR A 179 17.31 -9.87 -2.84
CA TYR A 179 16.46 -8.71 -2.63
C TYR A 179 15.28 -8.71 -3.59
N ASN A 180 14.30 -7.90 -3.26
CA ASN A 180 13.18 -7.59 -4.14
C ASN A 180 13.71 -7.01 -5.48
N PRO A 181 13.37 -7.61 -6.64
CA PRO A 181 13.80 -7.12 -7.95
C PRO A 181 13.31 -5.71 -8.28
N PHE A 182 12.22 -5.24 -7.66
CA PHE A 182 11.70 -3.87 -7.85
C PHE A 182 12.68 -2.79 -7.38
N LEU A 183 13.62 -3.10 -6.49
CA LEU A 183 14.68 -2.16 -6.08
C LEU A 183 15.63 -1.78 -7.24
N LYS A 184 15.67 -2.59 -8.31
CA LYS A 184 16.50 -2.36 -9.50
C LYS A 184 15.73 -1.81 -10.69
N LEU A 185 14.40 -1.70 -10.57
CA LEU A 185 13.56 -1.30 -11.68
C LEU A 185 13.77 0.19 -11.97
N LEU A 186 14.36 0.50 -13.12
CA LEU A 186 14.61 1.87 -13.54
C LEU A 186 13.28 2.59 -13.83
N GLY A 187 13.17 3.81 -13.33
CA GLY A 187 11.95 4.62 -13.48
C GLY A 187 10.77 4.16 -12.62
N PHE A 188 11.02 3.35 -11.58
CA PHE A 188 10.02 2.99 -10.57
C PHE A 188 10.35 3.64 -9.22
N ASP A 189 9.36 4.27 -8.62
CA ASP A 189 9.40 4.84 -7.27
C ASP A 189 8.26 4.21 -6.43
N GLY A 190 8.60 3.29 -5.54
CA GLY A 190 7.61 2.62 -4.68
C GLY A 190 6.83 3.53 -3.73
N VAL A 191 7.30 4.76 -3.49
CA VAL A 191 6.58 5.77 -2.72
C VAL A 191 5.57 6.49 -3.62
N ASN A 192 6.02 6.95 -4.78
CA ASN A 192 5.22 7.82 -5.65
C ASN A 192 4.31 7.08 -6.65
N ASP A 193 4.69 5.89 -7.09
CA ASP A 193 3.97 5.12 -8.12
C ASP A 193 2.96 4.12 -7.54
N THR A 194 3.09 3.79 -6.25
CA THR A 194 2.17 2.89 -5.52
C THR A 194 1.59 3.50 -4.23
N PRO A 195 1.05 4.74 -4.27
CA PRO A 195 0.65 5.47 -3.07
C PRO A 195 -0.66 4.93 -2.45
N VAL A 196 -1.56 4.40 -3.30
CA VAL A 196 -2.92 4.02 -2.90
C VAL A 196 -3.27 2.65 -3.46
N GLU A 197 -3.85 1.82 -2.60
CA GLU A 197 -4.42 0.53 -2.99
C GLU A 197 -5.73 0.75 -3.75
N VAL A 198 -5.65 1.10 -5.04
CA VAL A 198 -6.82 1.39 -5.89
C VAL A 198 -7.84 0.25 -5.81
N LEU A 199 -7.38 -0.99 -5.73
CA LEU A 199 -8.24 -2.16 -5.66
C LEU A 199 -9.09 -2.20 -4.38
N HIS A 200 -8.55 -1.96 -3.18
CA HIS A 200 -9.33 -2.04 -1.93
C HIS A 200 -9.81 -0.69 -1.39
N VAL A 201 -9.30 0.43 -1.88
CA VAL A 201 -9.71 1.78 -1.46
C VAL A 201 -10.75 2.34 -2.42
N VAL A 202 -10.51 2.26 -3.73
CA VAL A 202 -11.40 2.86 -4.75
C VAL A 202 -12.39 1.83 -5.28
N LEU A 203 -11.91 0.69 -5.80
CA LEU A 203 -12.78 -0.29 -6.47
C LEU A 203 -13.60 -1.10 -5.47
N LEU A 204 -12.96 -1.89 -4.60
CA LEU A 204 -13.64 -2.72 -3.60
C LEU A 204 -13.97 -1.94 -2.33
N GLY A 205 -13.29 -0.82 -2.06
CA GLY A 205 -13.51 -0.03 -0.85
C GLY A 205 -14.92 0.57 -0.84
N ILE A 206 -15.27 1.26 -1.92
CA ILE A 206 -16.60 1.83 -2.12
C ILE A 206 -17.66 0.72 -2.05
N VAL A 207 -17.46 -0.38 -2.78
CA VAL A 207 -18.38 -1.54 -2.77
C VAL A 207 -18.52 -2.14 -1.38
N LYS A 208 -17.43 -2.22 -0.61
CA LYS A 208 -17.43 -2.74 0.76
C LYS A 208 -18.26 -1.88 1.68
N TYR A 209 -18.12 -0.56 1.61
CA TYR A 209 -18.91 0.35 2.44
C TYR A 209 -20.38 0.35 2.02
N LEU A 210 -20.67 0.42 0.71
CA LEU A 210 -22.03 0.35 0.18
C LEU A 210 -22.71 -0.97 0.55
N ALA A 211 -22.07 -2.12 0.28
CA ALA A 211 -22.64 -3.42 0.62
C ALA A 211 -22.89 -3.56 2.13
N ARG A 212 -21.98 -3.06 2.98
CA ARG A 212 -22.18 -3.10 4.44
C ARG A 212 -23.28 -2.19 4.93
N ASP A 213 -23.43 -1.02 4.32
CA ASP A 213 -24.41 -0.03 4.73
C ASP A 213 -25.79 -0.38 4.16
N ASP A 214 -25.89 -0.50 2.84
CA ASP A 214 -27.14 -0.74 2.12
C ASP A 214 -27.73 -2.11 2.46
N ILE A 215 -26.96 -3.18 2.32
CA ILE A 215 -27.45 -4.55 2.58
C ILE A 215 -27.53 -4.82 4.09
N GLY A 216 -26.59 -4.26 4.87
CA GLY A 216 -26.58 -4.44 6.32
C GLY A 216 -27.82 -3.85 7.00
N LYS A 217 -28.33 -2.72 6.49
CA LYS A 217 -29.53 -2.01 6.98
C LYS A 217 -30.85 -2.61 6.49
N LEU A 218 -30.85 -3.53 5.51
CA LEU A 218 -32.06 -4.18 5.03
C LEU A 218 -32.81 -4.94 6.15
N LYS A 219 -34.14 -4.91 6.08
CA LYS A 219 -35.02 -5.73 6.93
C LYS A 219 -34.87 -7.21 6.57
N ASP A 220 -35.24 -8.11 7.48
CA ASP A 220 -35.07 -9.56 7.27
C ASP A 220 -35.76 -10.09 6.01
N LYS A 221 -36.95 -9.57 5.70
CA LYS A 221 -37.67 -9.89 4.44
C LYS A 221 -36.92 -9.43 3.18
N GLN A 222 -36.25 -8.29 3.24
CA GLN A 222 -35.46 -7.80 2.10
C GLN A 222 -34.15 -8.59 1.97
N LYS A 223 -33.54 -8.94 3.11
CA LYS A 223 -32.35 -9.80 3.15
C LYS A 223 -32.63 -11.19 2.56
N SER A 224 -33.79 -11.79 2.85
CA SER A 224 -34.16 -13.08 2.27
C SER A 224 -34.39 -12.99 0.75
N ILE A 225 -34.96 -11.89 0.25
CA ILE A 225 -35.10 -11.66 -1.20
C ILE A 225 -33.72 -11.56 -1.87
N VAL A 226 -32.82 -10.75 -1.31
CA VAL A 226 -31.46 -10.59 -1.85
C VAL A 226 -30.70 -11.93 -1.82
N ALA A 227 -30.84 -12.70 -0.74
CA ALA A 227 -30.23 -14.03 -0.65
C ALA A 227 -30.81 -15.01 -1.69
N ALA A 228 -32.12 -14.97 -1.93
CA ALA A 228 -32.78 -15.79 -2.95
C ALA A 228 -32.34 -15.39 -4.38
N ARG A 229 -32.23 -14.09 -4.66
CA ARG A 229 -31.69 -13.57 -5.94
C ARG A 229 -30.24 -14.02 -6.16
N LEU A 230 -29.40 -13.95 -5.14
CA LEU A 230 -28.02 -14.46 -5.20
C LEU A 230 -27.95 -15.97 -5.49
N ASN A 231 -28.84 -16.77 -4.90
CA ASN A 231 -28.87 -18.22 -5.09
C ASN A 231 -29.48 -18.64 -6.43
N SER A 232 -30.27 -17.78 -7.07
CA SER A 232 -30.92 -18.05 -8.37
C SER A 232 -30.14 -17.48 -9.56
N LEU A 233 -29.01 -16.83 -9.29
CA LEU A 233 -28.18 -16.19 -10.30
C LEU A 233 -27.50 -17.25 -11.17
N ASP A 234 -27.64 -17.13 -12.49
CA ASP A 234 -26.93 -18.01 -13.40
C ASP A 234 -25.43 -17.72 -13.33
N LEU A 235 -24.67 -18.73 -12.93
CA LEU A 235 -23.23 -18.63 -12.77
C LEU A 235 -22.49 -18.84 -14.10
N PHE A 236 -23.20 -19.20 -15.17
CA PHE A 236 -22.59 -19.43 -16.47
C PHE A 236 -21.91 -18.15 -17.00
N GLY A 237 -20.59 -18.21 -17.18
CA GLY A 237 -19.76 -17.07 -17.61
C GLY A 237 -19.27 -16.17 -16.47
N LEU A 238 -19.78 -16.34 -15.24
CA LEU A 238 -19.13 -15.82 -14.05
C LEU A 238 -18.19 -16.90 -13.53
N ASN A 239 -16.90 -16.60 -13.40
CA ASN A 239 -15.86 -17.56 -12.99
C ASN A 239 -15.99 -17.95 -11.48
N TRP A 240 -17.16 -18.47 -11.08
CA TRP A 240 -17.58 -18.77 -9.71
C TRP A 240 -17.99 -20.24 -9.60
N ASP A 241 -17.36 -20.99 -8.69
CA ASP A 241 -17.68 -22.41 -8.50
C ASP A 241 -19.04 -22.63 -7.83
N SER A 242 -19.43 -21.74 -6.91
CA SER A 242 -20.72 -21.75 -6.23
C SER A 242 -20.97 -20.43 -5.48
N VAL A 243 -22.25 -20.12 -5.23
CA VAL A 243 -22.68 -18.96 -4.44
C VAL A 243 -23.62 -19.42 -3.35
N ASN A 244 -23.37 -18.96 -2.12
CA ASN A 244 -24.29 -19.12 -1.00
C ASN A 244 -24.77 -17.74 -0.54
N GLY A 245 -25.89 -17.29 -1.11
CA GLY A 245 -26.50 -16.00 -0.81
C GLY A 245 -26.89 -15.85 0.66
N ALA A 246 -27.40 -16.91 1.29
CA ALA A 246 -27.76 -16.87 2.71
C ALA A 246 -26.54 -16.60 3.59
N TYR A 247 -25.41 -17.24 3.30
CA TYR A 247 -24.14 -17.00 4.00
C TYR A 247 -23.64 -15.56 3.76
N LEU A 248 -23.63 -15.11 2.50
CA LEU A 248 -23.14 -13.77 2.14
C LEU A 248 -23.92 -12.66 2.85
N ILE A 249 -25.25 -12.77 2.89
CA ILE A 249 -26.10 -11.77 3.52
C ILE A 249 -26.02 -11.84 5.04
N LYS A 250 -25.97 -13.04 5.63
CA LYS A 250 -25.78 -13.23 7.08
C LYS A 250 -24.45 -12.64 7.57
N HIS A 251 -23.39 -12.81 6.78
CA HIS A 251 -22.04 -12.38 7.14
C HIS A 251 -21.59 -11.10 6.43
N ILE A 252 -22.51 -10.29 5.88
CA ILE A 252 -22.20 -9.11 5.04
C ILE A 252 -21.21 -8.12 5.68
N LYS A 253 -21.22 -7.99 7.01
CA LYS A 253 -20.29 -7.12 7.75
C LYS A 253 -18.86 -7.67 7.84
N SER A 254 -18.68 -8.97 7.62
CA SER A 254 -17.41 -9.70 7.81
C SER A 254 -16.91 -10.41 6.55
N ILE A 255 -17.51 -10.18 5.38
CA ILE A 255 -17.02 -10.76 4.13
C ILE A 255 -15.71 -10.10 3.66
N PHE A 256 -14.92 -10.85 2.89
CA PHE A 256 -13.60 -10.48 2.35
C PHE A 256 -13.65 -10.09 0.86
N GLY A 257 -12.53 -9.58 0.33
CA GLY A 257 -12.38 -9.01 -1.02
C GLY A 257 -13.07 -9.81 -2.15
N ARG A 258 -12.90 -11.14 -2.17
CA ARG A 258 -13.52 -12.01 -3.18
C ARG A 258 -15.05 -11.89 -3.24
N HIS A 259 -15.69 -11.69 -2.09
CA HIS A 259 -17.14 -11.58 -2.00
C HIS A 259 -17.64 -10.20 -2.41
N PHE A 260 -16.85 -9.14 -2.21
CA PHE A 260 -17.21 -7.82 -2.73
C PHE A 260 -17.13 -7.77 -4.26
N LYS A 261 -16.15 -8.46 -4.87
CA LYS A 261 -16.13 -8.66 -6.33
C LYS A 261 -17.40 -9.36 -6.82
N LEU A 262 -17.84 -10.39 -6.07
CA LEU A 262 -19.08 -11.12 -6.36
C LEU A 262 -20.29 -10.17 -6.35
N PHE A 263 -20.43 -9.37 -5.29
CA PHE A 263 -21.50 -8.36 -5.19
C PHE A 263 -21.45 -7.33 -6.32
N LEU A 264 -20.27 -6.86 -6.72
CA LEU A 264 -20.15 -5.89 -7.81
C LEU A 264 -20.61 -6.47 -9.15
N GLN A 265 -20.25 -7.72 -9.45
CA GLN A 265 -20.65 -8.39 -10.69
C GLN A 265 -22.15 -8.79 -10.68
N ALA A 266 -22.69 -9.18 -9.54
CA ALA A 266 -24.10 -9.54 -9.39
C ALA A 266 -25.02 -8.35 -9.15
N ALA A 267 -24.50 -7.18 -8.78
CA ALA A 267 -25.28 -6.00 -8.41
C ALA A 267 -26.36 -5.63 -9.46
N PRO A 268 -26.07 -5.64 -10.78
CA PRO A 268 -27.10 -5.39 -11.79
C PRO A 268 -28.27 -6.37 -11.72
N PHE A 269 -28.06 -7.63 -11.37
CA PHE A 269 -29.09 -8.66 -11.34
C PHE A 269 -29.83 -8.75 -9.99
N ILE A 270 -29.22 -8.22 -8.93
CA ILE A 270 -29.76 -8.27 -7.58
C ILE A 270 -30.57 -7.01 -7.25
N PHE A 271 -30.13 -5.84 -7.73
CA PHE A 271 -30.68 -4.55 -7.31
C PHE A 271 -31.51 -3.83 -8.38
N LEU A 272 -31.43 -4.24 -9.65
CA LEU A 272 -32.44 -3.90 -10.66
C LEU A 272 -33.66 -4.84 -10.52
#